data_AF-A0A7Z9ZIG5-F1
#
_entry.id   AF-A0A7Z9ZIG5-F1
#
_cell.length_a   1.000
_cell.length_b   1.000
_cell.length_c   1.000
_cell.angle_alpha   90.00
_cell.angle_beta   90.00
_cell.angle_gamma   90.00
#
_symmetry.space_group_name_H-M   'P 1'
#
loop_
_entity.id
_entity.type
_entity.pdbx_description
1 polymer ?
#
loop_
_entity_poly.entity_id
_entity_poly.type
_entity_poly.pdbx_seq_one_letter_code
_entity_poly.pdbx_strand_id
1 'polypeptide(L)'
;MIRIRRIAAHNFKQLREVDLYLPEVGRFLVQGRNEAGKSTLFEAVFFGIFGQALVTETGTRRLDDLIAYGMEKARVEIWLEAPAHPSTGLRPFDEAQGRHSSGQGSGRRLFKIARTIVRDKANVWELDIESPGGIEEVRGNRAVNRRIVQELGFDGEALLNTCFVEQKKLEKLEGMNRAKREESLMKLLNLDAMVRMEQEFKIRGEDRLALARCEQRAELARIQAELPEKEEALGQVEGKLLFIGLRRDVDAVVQERRTIGQLEGEIAALTAQRQAHDVHRRWPRVSRSFSISTMWSTSRGPW
;
A
#
# COMPACT_ATOMS: atom_id res chain seq x y z
N MET A 1 -22.14 23.68 5.65
CA MET A 1 -22.44 24.86 4.82
C MET A 1 -21.26 25.82 4.92
N ILE A 2 -20.76 26.30 3.79
CA ILE A 2 -19.63 27.24 3.74
C ILE A 2 -20.13 28.65 4.02
N ARG A 3 -19.35 29.42 4.76
CA ARG A 3 -19.68 30.80 5.13
C ARG A 3 -18.47 31.69 4.94
N ILE A 4 -18.68 32.85 4.32
CA ILE A 4 -17.67 33.90 4.22
C ILE A 4 -17.80 34.80 5.46
N ARG A 5 -16.71 35.01 6.20
CA ARG A 5 -16.65 35.85 7.40
C ARG A 5 -16.10 37.25 7.10
N ARG A 6 -15.09 37.34 6.25
CA ARG A 6 -14.45 38.60 5.89
C ARG A 6 -13.99 38.57 4.43
N ILE A 7 -14.12 39.71 3.77
CA ILE A 7 -13.63 39.96 2.41
C ILE A 7 -12.77 41.22 2.48
N ALA A 8 -11.48 41.10 2.17
CA ALA A 8 -10.60 42.24 2.01
C ALA A 8 -10.04 42.29 0.59
N ALA A 9 -10.03 43.46 -0.03
CA ALA A 9 -9.51 43.67 -1.36
C ALA A 9 -8.76 45.00 -1.44
N HIS A 10 -7.53 44.96 -1.94
CA HIS A 10 -6.67 46.11 -2.14
C HIS A 10 -6.20 46.19 -3.59
N ASN A 11 -6.41 47.36 -4.22
CA ASN A 11 -6.06 47.63 -5.61
C ASN A 11 -6.60 46.61 -6.62
N PHE A 12 -7.77 46.02 -6.35
CA PHE A 12 -8.42 45.04 -7.22
C PHE A 12 -9.44 45.74 -8.13
N LYS A 13 -9.06 45.97 -9.39
CA LYS A 13 -9.80 46.80 -10.37
C LYS A 13 -10.25 48.15 -9.78
N GLN A 14 -11.56 48.32 -9.54
CA GLN A 14 -12.15 49.54 -8.99
C GLN A 14 -12.10 49.58 -7.45
N LEU A 15 -11.80 48.45 -6.80
CA LEU A 15 -11.72 48.34 -5.34
C LEU A 15 -10.31 48.74 -4.89
N ARG A 16 -10.16 49.99 -4.45
CA ARG A 16 -8.87 50.49 -3.94
C ARG A 16 -8.54 49.90 -2.57
N GLU A 17 -9.49 49.98 -1.66
CA GLU A 17 -9.40 49.46 -0.30
C GLU A 17 -10.80 49.11 0.18
N VAL A 18 -11.02 47.82 0.40
CA VAL A 18 -12.27 47.26 0.89
C VAL A 18 -11.93 46.27 1.97
N ASP A 19 -12.60 46.39 3.11
CA ASP A 19 -12.52 45.42 4.20
C ASP A 19 -13.91 45.26 4.82
N LEU A 20 -14.55 44.14 4.52
CA LEU A 20 -15.94 43.87 4.87
C LEU A 20 -16.04 42.64 5.77
N TYR A 21 -16.66 42.81 6.93
CA TYR A 21 -17.02 41.73 7.83
C TYR A 21 -18.48 41.37 7.61
N LEU A 22 -18.75 40.09 7.33
CA LEU A 22 -20.09 39.57 7.11
C LEU A 22 -20.63 38.96 8.40
N PRO A 23 -21.81 39.39 8.87
CA PRO A 23 -22.39 38.83 10.09
C PRO A 23 -22.94 37.42 9.85
N GLU A 24 -23.32 36.77 10.94
CA GLU A 24 -23.53 35.32 10.94
C GLU A 24 -24.72 34.84 10.14
N VAL A 25 -25.79 35.61 10.22
CA VAL A 25 -27.06 35.35 9.57
C VAL A 25 -27.59 36.69 9.12
N GLY A 26 -28.04 36.78 7.87
CA GLY A 26 -28.64 38.00 7.37
C GLY A 26 -28.83 37.99 5.86
N ARG A 27 -29.51 39.03 5.39
CA ARG A 27 -29.60 39.39 3.98
C ARG A 27 -28.92 40.74 3.82
N PHE A 28 -27.93 40.80 2.94
CA PHE A 28 -27.14 42.00 2.71
C PHE A 28 -27.43 42.55 1.32
N LEU A 29 -27.69 43.84 1.23
CA LEU A 29 -27.84 44.55 -0.03
C LEU A 29 -26.59 45.39 -0.27
N VAL A 30 -25.90 45.13 -1.39
CA VAL A 30 -24.81 45.98 -1.88
C VAL A 30 -25.38 46.92 -2.93
N GLN A 31 -25.60 48.18 -2.55
CA GLN A 31 -26.13 49.22 -3.43
C GLN A 31 -25.05 50.25 -3.78
N GLY A 32 -25.12 50.78 -5.00
CA GLY A 32 -24.21 51.82 -5.49
C GLY A 32 -24.53 52.17 -6.93
N ARG A 33 -23.91 53.23 -7.45
CA ARG A 33 -24.05 53.63 -8.87
C ARG A 33 -23.56 52.52 -9.81
N ASN A 34 -23.96 52.57 -11.07
CA ASN A 34 -23.33 51.73 -12.09
C ASN A 34 -21.82 51.99 -12.10
N GLU A 35 -21.03 50.94 -12.33
CA GLU A 35 -19.56 51.00 -12.32
C GLU A 35 -18.90 51.35 -10.98
N ALA A 36 -19.68 51.40 -9.88
CA ALA A 36 -19.13 51.62 -8.53
C ALA A 36 -18.37 50.40 -7.96
N GLY A 37 -18.11 49.36 -8.75
CA GLY A 37 -17.43 48.15 -8.27
C GLY A 37 -18.31 47.08 -7.64
N LYS A 38 -19.64 47.14 -7.77
CA LYS A 38 -20.54 46.10 -7.25
C LYS A 38 -20.21 44.71 -7.80
N SER A 39 -20.16 44.57 -9.12
CA SER A 39 -19.78 43.31 -9.78
C SER A 39 -18.32 42.93 -9.49
N THR A 40 -17.45 43.94 -9.34
CA THR A 40 -16.04 43.76 -8.96
C THR A 40 -15.88 43.14 -7.59
N LEU A 41 -16.74 43.48 -6.61
CA LEU A 41 -16.73 42.85 -5.28
C LEU A 41 -17.00 41.36 -5.37
N PHE A 42 -17.98 40.95 -6.16
CA PHE A 42 -18.28 39.53 -6.37
C PHE A 42 -17.17 38.81 -7.14
N GLU A 43 -16.58 39.47 -8.14
CA GLU A 43 -15.41 38.95 -8.84
C GLU A 43 -14.21 38.81 -7.90
N ALA A 44 -14.02 39.71 -6.94
CA ALA A 44 -12.99 39.59 -5.91
C ALA A 44 -13.25 38.37 -5.01
N VAL A 45 -14.50 38.08 -4.63
CA VAL A 45 -14.82 36.85 -3.87
C VAL A 45 -14.47 35.61 -4.68
N PHE A 46 -14.91 35.52 -5.93
CA PHE A 46 -14.62 34.39 -6.79
C PHE A 46 -13.12 34.21 -7.02
N PHE A 47 -12.43 35.30 -7.35
CA PHE A 47 -10.99 35.32 -7.52
C PHE A 47 -10.27 34.94 -6.23
N GLY A 48 -10.67 35.47 -5.08
CA GLY A 48 -10.08 35.18 -3.77
C GLY A 48 -10.19 33.70 -3.41
N ILE A 49 -11.30 33.03 -3.75
CA ILE A 49 -11.48 31.60 -3.48
C ILE A 49 -10.73 30.74 -4.49
N PHE A 50 -10.82 30.99 -5.80
CA PHE A 50 -10.33 30.04 -6.83
C PHE A 50 -9.11 30.52 -7.65
N GLY A 51 -8.73 31.80 -7.54
CA GLY A 51 -7.61 32.41 -8.27
C GLY A 51 -7.85 32.57 -9.75
N GLN A 52 -9.11 32.44 -10.18
CA GLN A 52 -9.53 32.54 -11.56
C GLN A 52 -10.22 33.89 -11.76
N ALA A 53 -9.93 34.54 -12.88
CA ALA A 53 -10.72 35.69 -13.31
C ALA A 53 -12.13 35.19 -13.68
N LEU A 54 -13.15 35.99 -13.35
CA LEU A 54 -14.51 35.67 -13.76
C LEU A 54 -14.63 35.86 -15.28
N VAL A 55 -15.00 34.79 -15.99
CA VAL A 55 -15.17 34.84 -17.45
C VAL A 55 -16.43 35.66 -17.76
N THR A 56 -16.22 36.92 -18.11
CA THR A 56 -17.24 37.77 -18.73
C THR A 56 -17.31 37.50 -20.22
N GLU A 57 -18.35 38.02 -20.90
CA GLU A 57 -18.63 37.85 -22.34
C GLU A 57 -17.43 38.13 -23.28
N THR A 58 -16.41 38.84 -22.80
CA THR A 58 -15.24 39.30 -23.57
C THR A 58 -14.03 38.35 -23.58
N GLY A 59 -14.16 37.10 -23.13
CA GLY A 59 -13.10 36.08 -23.24
C GLY A 59 -12.18 35.96 -22.01
N THR A 60 -11.11 35.17 -22.14
CA THR A 60 -10.18 34.83 -21.06
C THR A 60 -9.35 36.04 -20.65
N ARG A 61 -9.76 36.73 -19.57
CA ARG A 61 -8.98 37.85 -19.00
C ARG A 61 -7.66 37.37 -18.41
N ARG A 62 -6.61 38.16 -18.60
CA ARG A 62 -5.33 37.93 -17.93
C ARG A 62 -5.48 38.37 -16.47
N LEU A 63 -4.71 37.76 -15.57
CA LEU A 63 -4.74 38.13 -14.15
C LEU A 63 -4.33 39.59 -13.95
N ASP A 64 -3.46 40.14 -14.80
CA ASP A 64 -3.02 41.53 -14.74
C ASP A 64 -4.17 42.53 -14.95
N ASP A 65 -5.23 42.13 -15.65
CA ASP A 65 -6.44 42.95 -15.86
C ASP A 65 -7.26 43.12 -14.57
N LEU A 66 -6.96 42.32 -13.55
CA LEU A 66 -7.57 42.42 -12.22
C LEU A 66 -6.88 43.47 -11.34
N ILE A 67 -5.70 43.96 -11.74
CA ILE A 67 -4.95 44.98 -11.00
C ILE A 67 -5.49 46.36 -11.35
N ALA A 68 -5.74 47.19 -10.34
CA ALA A 68 -6.18 48.57 -10.51
C ALA A 68 -5.24 49.35 -11.45
N TYR A 69 -5.81 50.27 -12.21
CA TYR A 69 -5.04 51.08 -13.15
C TYR A 69 -3.96 51.89 -12.42
N GLY A 70 -2.74 51.89 -12.95
CA GLY A 70 -1.58 52.55 -12.35
C GLY A 70 -0.96 51.83 -11.15
N MET A 71 -1.51 50.67 -10.74
CA MET A 71 -0.97 49.89 -9.62
C MET A 71 -0.15 48.70 -10.12
N GLU A 72 0.91 48.37 -9.38
CA GLU A 72 1.79 47.23 -9.69
C GLU A 72 1.27 45.89 -9.13
N LYS A 73 0.45 45.94 -8.07
CA LYS A 73 -0.04 44.76 -7.37
C LYS A 73 -1.47 44.93 -6.88
N ALA A 74 -2.19 43.81 -6.79
CA ALA A 74 -3.49 43.71 -6.13
C ALA A 74 -3.47 42.53 -5.15
N ARG A 75 -4.21 42.66 -4.05
CA ARG A 75 -4.34 41.61 -3.03
C ARG A 75 -5.80 41.41 -2.68
N VAL A 76 -6.22 40.16 -2.65
CA VAL A 76 -7.56 39.77 -2.18
C VAL A 76 -7.40 38.72 -1.08
N GLU A 77 -8.08 38.93 0.03
CA GLU A 77 -8.10 38.03 1.17
C GLU A 77 -9.54 37.65 1.52
N ILE A 78 -9.76 36.35 1.71
CA ILE A 78 -11.07 35.79 2.02
C ILE A 78 -10.92 34.91 3.26
N TRP A 79 -11.74 35.17 4.27
CA TRP A 79 -11.86 34.31 5.45
C TRP A 79 -13.14 33.49 5.31
N LEU A 80 -12.99 32.17 5.26
CA LEU A 80 -14.10 31.23 5.14
C LEU A 80 -14.16 30.34 6.37
N GLU A 81 -15.36 29.86 6.60
CA GLU A 81 -15.64 28.79 7.54
C GLU A 81 -16.36 27.67 6.80
N ALA A 82 -15.84 26.46 6.87
CA ALA A 82 -16.44 25.28 6.27
C ALA A 82 -16.43 24.10 7.24
N PRO A 83 -17.42 23.18 7.16
CA PRO A 83 -17.34 21.93 7.90
C PRO A 83 -16.12 21.12 7.44
N ALA A 84 -15.47 20.43 8.36
CA ALA A 84 -14.36 19.53 8.03
C ALA A 84 -14.86 18.44 7.08
N HIS A 85 -14.22 18.33 5.91
CA HIS A 85 -14.61 17.33 4.93
C HIS A 85 -14.04 15.95 5.34
N PRO A 86 -14.83 14.86 5.31
CA PRO A 86 -14.40 13.53 5.76
C PRO A 86 -13.23 12.94 4.95
N SER A 87 -12.97 13.44 3.74
CA SER A 87 -11.85 12.97 2.91
C SER A 87 -10.48 13.53 3.31
N THR A 88 -10.38 14.48 4.26
CA THR A 88 -9.08 15.05 4.65
C THR A 88 -8.28 14.22 5.66
N GLY A 89 -8.60 12.93 5.81
CA GLY A 89 -7.67 11.93 6.35
C GLY A 89 -7.38 12.02 7.84
N LEU A 90 -7.84 13.06 8.53
CA LEU A 90 -7.95 13.07 9.99
C LEU A 90 -9.16 12.23 10.38
N ARG A 91 -9.03 10.90 10.26
CA ARG A 91 -9.83 10.01 11.09
C ARG A 91 -9.45 10.33 12.53
N PRO A 92 -10.39 10.63 13.43
CA PRO A 92 -10.15 10.41 14.85
C PRO A 92 -9.89 8.91 14.99
N PHE A 93 -8.62 8.53 15.03
CA PHE A 93 -8.19 7.16 15.31
C PHE A 93 -8.16 6.99 16.83
N ASP A 94 -9.29 7.24 17.49
CA ASP A 94 -9.47 7.10 18.94
C ASP A 94 -10.93 6.70 19.22
N GLU A 95 -11.40 5.60 18.61
CA GLU A 95 -12.70 4.97 18.95
C GLU A 95 -12.52 3.50 19.36
N ALA A 96 -11.39 3.18 19.98
CA ALA A 96 -11.16 1.89 20.62
C ALA A 96 -10.82 2.04 22.11
N GLN A 97 -11.58 2.86 22.85
CA GLN A 97 -11.85 2.65 24.28
C GLN A 97 -12.91 3.64 24.76
N GLY A 98 -14.06 3.09 25.18
CA GLY A 98 -15.22 3.85 25.58
C GLY A 98 -14.95 4.86 26.69
N ARG A 99 -15.04 6.14 26.34
CA ARG A 99 -15.51 7.20 27.24
C ARG A 99 -16.36 8.16 26.42
N HIS A 100 -17.65 8.17 26.71
CA HIS A 100 -18.55 9.22 26.29
C HIS A 100 -18.08 10.55 26.89
N SER A 101 -17.26 11.29 26.15
CA SER A 101 -17.16 12.73 26.34
C SER A 101 -18.18 13.38 25.42
N SER A 102 -19.32 13.73 26.02
CA SER A 102 -20.27 14.71 25.49
C SER A 102 -19.53 16.03 25.24
N GLY A 103 -19.06 16.20 24.02
CA GLY A 103 -18.39 17.40 23.54
C GLY A 103 -18.47 17.42 22.03
N GLN A 104 -19.66 17.76 21.50
CA GLN A 104 -19.85 18.06 20.09
C GLN A 104 -19.05 19.32 19.72
N GLY A 105 -17.75 19.14 19.50
CA GLY A 105 -16.94 20.13 18.80
C GLY A 105 -17.37 20.12 17.35
N SER A 106 -18.24 21.07 16.98
CA SER A 106 -18.58 21.34 15.59
C SER A 106 -17.27 21.55 14.83
N GLY A 107 -16.85 20.54 14.05
CA GLY A 107 -15.55 20.52 13.35
C GLY A 107 -15.53 21.50 12.19
N ARG A 108 -15.74 22.79 12.46
CA ARG A 108 -15.70 23.87 11.48
C ARG A 108 -14.27 24.39 11.46
N ARG A 109 -13.67 24.41 10.27
CA ARG A 109 -12.33 24.93 10.06
C ARG A 109 -12.42 26.36 9.55
N LEU A 110 -11.50 27.19 10.01
CA LEU A 110 -11.30 28.52 9.45
C LEU A 110 -10.23 28.45 8.38
N PHE A 111 -10.53 29.05 7.23
CA PHE A 111 -9.62 29.15 6.10
C PHE A 111 -9.35 30.63 5.88
N LYS A 112 -8.08 31.01 5.85
CA LYS A 112 -7.64 32.32 5.38
C LYS A 112 -6.96 32.13 4.04
N ILE A 113 -7.59 32.62 2.98
CA ILE A 113 -7.04 32.58 1.63
C ILE A 113 -6.55 33.97 1.29
N ALA A 114 -5.28 34.10 0.92
CA ALA A 114 -4.72 35.34 0.40
C ALA A 114 -4.13 35.13 -0.98
N ARG A 115 -4.49 36.03 -1.91
CA ARG A 115 -4.06 35.98 -3.30
C ARG A 115 -3.52 37.33 -3.68
N THR A 116 -2.22 37.37 -3.97
CA THR A 116 -1.53 38.58 -4.41
C THR A 116 -1.07 38.41 -5.84
N ILE A 117 -1.55 39.28 -6.72
CA ILE A 117 -1.14 39.36 -8.12
C ILE A 117 -0.23 40.56 -8.30
N VAL A 118 0.83 40.38 -9.08
CA VAL A 118 1.85 41.40 -9.31
C VAL A 118 2.19 41.43 -10.79
N ARG A 119 2.16 42.62 -11.40
CA ARG A 119 2.51 42.80 -12.82
C ARG A 119 3.94 42.32 -13.06
N ASP A 120 4.12 41.55 -14.14
CA ASP A 120 5.42 41.09 -14.62
C ASP A 120 6.26 40.30 -13.60
N LYS A 121 5.61 39.78 -12.54
CA LYS A 121 6.25 39.00 -11.47
C LYS A 121 5.41 37.78 -11.12
N ALA A 122 6.00 36.87 -10.34
CA ALA A 122 5.29 35.70 -9.87
C ALA A 122 4.17 36.08 -8.88
N ASN A 123 2.98 35.55 -9.12
CA ASN A 123 1.84 35.70 -8.22
C ASN A 123 2.02 34.86 -6.96
N VAL A 124 1.57 35.38 -5.83
CA VAL A 124 1.65 34.73 -4.51
C VAL A 124 0.26 34.22 -4.12
N TRP A 125 0.21 32.94 -3.74
CA TRP A 125 -1.03 32.26 -3.35
C TRP A 125 -0.81 31.60 -2.00
N GLU A 126 -1.63 31.95 -1.03
CA GLU A 126 -1.49 31.56 0.36
C GLU A 126 -2.85 31.04 0.86
N LEU A 127 -2.80 29.93 1.57
CA LEU A 127 -3.93 29.35 2.28
C LEU A 127 -3.44 28.92 3.65
N ASP A 128 -4.07 29.45 4.69
CA ASP A 128 -3.85 29.03 6.07
C ASP A 128 -5.13 28.37 6.57
N ILE A 129 -5.01 27.14 7.08
CA ILE A 129 -6.13 26.36 7.60
C ILE A 129 -5.94 26.20 9.10
N GLU A 130 -6.85 26.78 9.88
CA GLU A 130 -6.87 26.63 11.32
C GLU A 130 -7.57 25.32 11.69
N SER A 131 -6.80 24.39 12.28
CA SER A 131 -7.28 23.11 12.77
C SER A 131 -7.00 22.98 14.28
N PRO A 132 -7.70 22.08 15.01
CA PRO A 132 -7.47 21.89 16.45
C PRO A 132 -6.02 21.56 16.84
N GLY A 133 -5.22 21.05 15.90
CA GLY A 133 -3.81 20.71 16.10
C GLY A 133 -2.79 21.75 15.62
N GLY A 134 -3.23 22.93 15.14
CA GLY A 134 -2.34 23.99 14.65
C GLY A 134 -2.80 24.61 13.32
N ILE A 135 -1.96 25.50 12.79
CA ILE A 135 -2.18 26.18 11.51
C ILE A 135 -1.42 25.42 10.42
N GLU A 136 -2.14 24.92 9.42
CA GLU A 136 -1.55 24.33 8.22
C GLU A 136 -1.40 25.40 7.15
N GLU A 137 -0.16 25.63 6.69
CA GLU A 137 0.14 26.60 5.63
C GLU A 137 0.36 25.91 4.29
N VAL A 138 -0.45 26.28 3.30
CA VAL A 138 -0.32 25.83 1.91
C VAL A 138 0.03 27.03 1.04
N ARG A 139 1.01 26.85 0.14
CA ARG A 139 1.52 27.89 -0.75
C ARG A 139 1.52 27.42 -2.20
N GLY A 140 1.29 28.35 -3.12
CA GLY A 140 1.34 28.12 -4.57
C GLY A 140 -0.01 27.74 -5.18
N ASN A 141 -0.25 28.22 -6.42
CA ASN A 141 -1.58 28.22 -7.04
C ASN A 141 -2.24 26.84 -7.09
N ARG A 142 -1.53 25.85 -7.65
CA ARG A 142 -2.07 24.49 -7.84
C ARG A 142 -2.34 23.79 -6.51
N ALA A 143 -1.46 23.95 -5.53
CA ALA A 143 -1.61 23.33 -4.21
C ALA A 143 -2.78 23.95 -3.44
N VAL A 144 -2.85 25.29 -3.41
CA VAL A 144 -3.95 26.05 -2.80
C VAL A 144 -5.29 25.67 -3.43
N ASN A 145 -5.40 25.72 -4.77
CA ASN A 145 -6.66 25.38 -5.45
C ASN A 145 -7.08 23.94 -5.21
N ARG A 146 -6.14 22.98 -5.26
CA ARG A 146 -6.44 21.58 -4.98
C ARG A 146 -6.95 21.39 -3.56
N ARG A 147 -6.29 22.02 -2.58
CA ARG A 147 -6.67 21.93 -1.17
C ARG A 147 -8.06 22.55 -0.94
N ILE A 148 -8.33 23.71 -1.53
CA ILE A 148 -9.65 24.36 -1.45
C ILE A 148 -10.75 23.47 -2.03
N VAL A 149 -10.56 22.89 -3.21
CA VAL A 149 -11.57 21.99 -3.81
C VAL A 149 -11.77 20.73 -2.98
N GLN A 150 -10.70 20.18 -2.37
CA GLN A 150 -10.80 19.03 -1.47
C GLN A 150 -11.58 19.33 -0.18
N GLU A 151 -11.44 20.54 0.35
CA GLU A 151 -12.08 20.94 1.62
C GLU A 151 -13.51 21.45 1.40
N LEU A 152 -13.76 22.20 0.32
CA LEU A 152 -15.09 22.74 0.01
C LEU A 152 -15.98 21.73 -0.73
N GLY A 153 -15.39 20.75 -1.43
CA GLY A 153 -16.11 19.71 -2.18
C GLY A 153 -16.64 20.15 -3.55
N PHE A 154 -16.34 21.37 -4.01
CA PHE A 154 -16.75 21.87 -5.32
C PHE A 154 -15.72 22.80 -5.95
N ASP A 155 -15.84 22.99 -7.27
CA ASP A 155 -15.00 23.86 -8.07
C ASP A 155 -15.63 25.25 -8.31
N GLY A 156 -14.88 26.14 -8.95
CA GLY A 156 -15.35 27.48 -9.27
C GLY A 156 -16.60 27.49 -10.14
N GLU A 157 -16.68 26.61 -11.13
CA GLU A 157 -17.86 26.52 -12.01
C GLU A 157 -19.11 26.10 -11.24
N ALA A 158 -19.00 25.13 -10.34
CA ALA A 158 -20.08 24.73 -9.46
C ALA A 158 -20.54 25.90 -8.58
N LEU A 159 -19.64 26.70 -7.99
CA LEU A 159 -20.05 27.89 -7.22
C LEU A 159 -20.82 28.88 -8.10
N LEU A 160 -20.34 29.15 -9.32
CA LEU A 160 -20.94 30.09 -10.28
C LEU A 160 -22.31 29.66 -10.80
N ASN A 161 -22.61 28.37 -10.79
CA ASN A 161 -23.89 27.87 -11.27
C ASN A 161 -24.94 27.76 -10.14
N THR A 162 -24.55 27.94 -8.87
CA THR A 162 -25.37 27.42 -7.74
C THR A 162 -25.53 28.40 -6.59
N CYS A 163 -24.42 28.98 -6.10
CA CYS A 163 -24.44 29.96 -5.01
C CYS A 163 -24.32 31.39 -5.52
N PHE A 164 -23.94 31.55 -6.78
CA PHE A 164 -23.76 32.84 -7.41
C PHE A 164 -24.60 32.91 -8.68
N VAL A 165 -25.34 34.00 -8.84
CA VAL A 165 -26.12 34.27 -10.05
C VAL A 165 -25.61 35.59 -10.59
N GLU A 166 -24.89 35.55 -11.71
CA GLU A 166 -24.42 36.75 -12.38
C GLU A 166 -25.58 37.56 -12.97
N GLN A 167 -25.36 38.88 -13.11
CA GLN A 167 -26.30 39.77 -13.76
C GLN A 167 -26.63 39.25 -15.18
N LYS A 168 -27.92 39.08 -15.48
CA LYS A 168 -28.45 38.53 -16.76
C LYS A 168 -28.10 37.06 -17.05
N LYS A 169 -27.50 36.30 -16.13
CA LYS A 169 -27.21 34.86 -16.33
C LYS A 169 -28.24 33.90 -15.69
N LEU A 170 -29.41 34.38 -15.27
CA LEU A 170 -30.52 33.51 -14.84
C LEU A 170 -30.91 32.52 -15.94
N GLU A 171 -30.95 32.99 -17.19
CA GLU A 171 -31.21 32.18 -18.38
C GLU A 171 -30.15 31.10 -18.62
N LYS A 172 -28.94 31.21 -18.03
CA LYS A 172 -27.87 30.23 -18.23
C LYS A 172 -28.23 28.88 -17.61
N LEU A 173 -28.92 28.86 -16.46
CA LEU A 173 -29.39 27.60 -15.85
C LEU A 173 -30.52 26.96 -16.68
N GLU A 174 -31.37 27.79 -17.28
CA GLU A 174 -32.45 27.37 -18.16
C GLU A 174 -31.92 26.84 -19.50
N GLY A 175 -30.93 27.51 -20.08
CA GLY A 175 -30.29 27.16 -21.35
C GLY A 175 -29.20 26.08 -21.29
N MET A 176 -28.81 25.61 -20.10
CA MET A 176 -27.88 24.48 -19.97
C MET A 176 -28.53 23.19 -20.53
N ASN A 177 -27.79 22.47 -21.37
CA ASN A 177 -28.18 21.14 -21.81
C ASN A 177 -28.23 20.17 -20.60
N ARG A 178 -29.11 19.17 -20.66
CA ARG A 178 -29.37 18.16 -19.62
C ARG A 178 -28.09 17.59 -19.00
N ALA A 179 -27.11 17.18 -19.83
CA ALA A 179 -25.87 16.59 -19.35
C ALA A 179 -25.04 17.54 -18.47
N LYS A 180 -24.91 18.82 -18.85
CA LYS A 180 -24.17 19.82 -18.06
C LYS A 180 -24.87 20.17 -16.74
N ARG A 181 -26.21 20.14 -16.77
CA ARG A 181 -27.02 20.34 -15.56
C ARG A 181 -26.85 19.17 -14.60
N GLU A 182 -26.90 17.93 -15.09
CA GLU A 182 -26.63 16.72 -14.31
C GLU A 182 -25.21 16.75 -13.70
N GLU A 183 -24.18 17.08 -14.49
CA GLU A 183 -22.80 17.23 -13.99
C GLU A 183 -22.68 18.28 -12.88
N SER A 184 -23.26 19.47 -13.08
CA SER A 184 -23.22 20.54 -12.08
C SER A 184 -23.93 20.14 -10.78
N LEU A 185 -25.04 19.40 -10.88
CA LEU A 185 -25.77 18.88 -9.72
C LEU A 185 -25.01 17.75 -9.03
N MET A 186 -24.33 16.87 -9.77
CA MET A 186 -23.51 15.80 -9.19
C MET A 186 -22.35 16.35 -8.37
N LYS A 187 -21.67 17.39 -8.89
CA LYS A 187 -20.62 18.11 -8.15
C LYS A 187 -21.15 18.74 -6.87
N LEU A 188 -22.31 19.41 -6.93
CA LEU A 188 -22.95 20.03 -5.76
C LEU A 188 -23.32 19.02 -4.67
N LEU A 189 -23.91 17.90 -5.08
CA LEU A 189 -24.34 16.85 -4.18
C LEU A 189 -23.17 15.95 -3.73
N ASN A 190 -21.94 16.28 -4.15
CA ASN A 190 -20.73 15.51 -3.89
C ASN A 190 -20.86 14.03 -4.31
N LEU A 191 -21.67 13.76 -5.35
CA LEU A 191 -21.85 12.41 -5.89
C LEU A 191 -20.58 11.90 -6.59
N ASP A 192 -19.68 12.81 -6.98
CA ASP A 192 -18.35 12.46 -7.51
C ASP A 192 -17.52 11.64 -6.52
N ALA A 193 -17.65 11.89 -5.22
CA ALA A 193 -16.98 11.10 -4.20
C ALA A 193 -17.53 9.66 -4.18
N MET A 194 -18.84 9.49 -4.36
CA MET A 194 -19.48 8.18 -4.46
C MET A 194 -19.08 7.45 -5.74
N VAL A 195 -19.00 8.15 -6.87
CA VAL A 195 -18.51 7.57 -8.14
C VAL A 195 -17.06 7.14 -8.02
N ARG A 196 -16.20 7.93 -7.35
CA ARG A 196 -14.80 7.53 -7.08
C ARG A 196 -14.73 6.30 -6.20
N MET A 197 -15.51 6.24 -5.12
CA MET A 197 -15.61 5.05 -4.28
C MET A 197 -16.08 3.85 -5.09
N GLU A 198 -17.10 4.00 -5.92
CA GLU A 198 -17.55 2.94 -6.83
C GLU A 198 -16.41 2.44 -7.72
N GLN A 199 -15.62 3.36 -8.31
CA GLN A 199 -14.48 3.01 -9.15
C GLN A 199 -13.32 2.34 -8.38
N GLU A 200 -13.09 2.74 -7.14
CA GLU A 200 -12.07 2.15 -6.26
C GLU A 200 -12.47 0.75 -5.78
N PHE A 201 -13.75 0.56 -5.42
CA PHE A 201 -14.27 -0.73 -4.94
C PHE A 201 -14.69 -1.68 -6.07
N LYS A 202 -14.62 -1.23 -7.33
CA LYS A 202 -14.91 -2.08 -8.48
C LYS A 202 -13.81 -3.12 -8.64
N ILE A 203 -14.12 -4.36 -8.25
CA ILE A 203 -13.24 -5.53 -8.40
C ILE A 203 -12.87 -5.70 -9.87
N ARG A 204 -11.59 -5.52 -10.18
CA ARG A 204 -11.03 -5.70 -11.52
C ARG A 204 -10.58 -7.14 -11.71
N GLY A 205 -10.38 -7.52 -12.97
CA GLY A 205 -9.78 -8.82 -13.30
C GLY A 205 -8.37 -8.98 -12.69
N GLU A 206 -7.62 -7.88 -12.59
CA GLU A 206 -6.29 -7.84 -11.96
C GLU A 206 -6.35 -8.19 -10.46
N ASP A 207 -7.39 -7.77 -9.74
CA ASP A 207 -7.55 -8.07 -8.31
C ASP A 207 -7.78 -9.56 -8.09
N ARG A 208 -8.52 -10.22 -8.99
CA ARG A 208 -8.72 -11.68 -8.95
C ARG A 208 -7.41 -12.43 -9.20
N LEU A 209 -6.59 -11.97 -10.15
CA LEU A 209 -5.28 -12.55 -10.41
C LEU A 209 -4.29 -12.32 -9.25
N ALA A 210 -4.35 -11.15 -8.61
CA ALA A 210 -3.58 -10.85 -7.41
C ALA A 210 -3.98 -11.77 -6.25
N LEU A 211 -5.29 -11.95 -6.02
CA LEU A 211 -5.80 -12.86 -5.00
C LEU A 211 -5.34 -14.30 -5.23
N ALA A 212 -5.50 -14.82 -6.46
CA ALA A 212 -5.06 -16.18 -6.81
C ALA A 212 -3.56 -16.39 -6.57
N ARG A 213 -2.72 -15.40 -6.91
CA ARG A 213 -1.28 -15.47 -6.62
C ARG A 213 -0.97 -15.46 -5.13
N CYS A 214 -1.71 -14.67 -4.35
CA CYS A 214 -1.56 -14.64 -2.89
C CYS A 214 -1.99 -15.97 -2.25
N GLU A 215 -3.08 -16.57 -2.72
CA GLU A 215 -3.53 -17.90 -2.28
C GLU A 215 -2.48 -18.97 -2.58
N GLN A 216 -1.96 -19.02 -3.80
CA GLN A 216 -0.88 -19.94 -4.17
C GLN A 216 0.38 -19.75 -3.32
N ARG A 217 0.77 -18.50 -3.03
CA ARG A 217 1.92 -18.22 -2.15
C ARG A 217 1.67 -18.66 -0.72
N ALA A 218 0.44 -18.47 -0.21
CA ALA A 218 0.07 -18.91 1.13
C ALA A 218 0.06 -20.44 1.24
N GLU A 219 -0.44 -21.13 0.21
CA GLU A 219 -0.40 -22.59 0.12
C GLU A 219 1.04 -23.12 0.07
N LEU A 220 1.89 -22.53 -0.77
CA LEU A 220 3.30 -22.89 -0.85
C LEU A 220 4.02 -22.69 0.50
N ALA A 221 3.74 -21.58 1.20
CA ALA A 221 4.29 -21.33 2.52
C ALA A 221 3.83 -22.35 3.57
N ARG A 222 2.57 -22.82 3.51
CA ARG A 222 2.07 -23.90 4.38
C ARG A 222 2.81 -25.20 4.11
N ILE A 223 2.94 -25.60 2.84
CA ILE A 223 3.65 -26.83 2.46
C ILE A 223 5.13 -26.76 2.91
N GLN A 224 5.79 -25.61 2.72
CA GLN A 224 7.16 -25.40 3.19
C GLN A 224 7.31 -25.49 4.71
N ALA A 225 6.30 -25.08 5.47
CA ALA A 225 6.30 -25.20 6.93
C ALA A 225 6.10 -26.67 7.39
N GLU A 226 5.32 -27.46 6.66
CA GLU A 226 5.04 -28.86 6.99
C GLU A 226 6.17 -29.82 6.55
N LEU A 227 6.95 -29.47 5.52
CA LEU A 227 7.99 -30.34 4.94
C LEU A 227 9.03 -30.84 5.97
N PRO A 228 9.63 -30.00 6.85
CA PRO A 228 10.67 -30.43 7.77
C PRO A 228 10.18 -31.48 8.78
N GLU A 229 8.97 -31.31 9.33
CA GLU A 229 8.39 -32.27 10.27
C GLU A 229 8.18 -33.65 9.61
N LYS A 230 7.77 -33.65 8.34
CA LYS A 230 7.58 -34.89 7.56
C LYS A 230 8.91 -35.55 7.22
N GLU A 231 9.92 -34.77 6.84
CA GLU A 231 11.28 -35.28 6.57
C GLU A 231 11.92 -35.87 7.84
N GLU A 232 11.77 -35.23 8.99
CA GLU A 232 12.24 -35.77 10.27
C GLU A 232 11.53 -37.08 10.64
N ALA A 233 10.20 -37.13 10.49
CA ALA A 233 9.43 -38.33 10.74
C ALA A 233 9.85 -39.48 9.80
N LEU A 234 10.11 -39.18 8.52
CA LEU A 234 10.60 -40.15 7.55
C LEU A 234 11.98 -40.68 7.97
N GLY A 235 12.92 -39.80 8.30
CA GLY A 235 14.27 -40.19 8.74
C GLY A 235 14.27 -41.05 10.00
N GLN A 236 13.36 -40.80 10.94
CA GLN A 236 13.19 -41.65 12.12
C GLN A 236 12.71 -43.05 11.77
N VAL A 237 11.77 -43.18 10.82
CA VAL A 237 11.26 -44.47 10.37
C VAL A 237 12.33 -45.24 9.59
N GLU A 238 13.05 -44.56 8.70
CA GLU A 238 14.18 -45.15 7.95
C GLU A 238 15.28 -45.62 8.88
N GLY A 239 15.65 -44.84 9.89
CA GLY A 239 16.62 -45.24 10.92
C GLY A 239 16.18 -46.47 11.71
N LYS A 240 14.89 -46.56 12.07
CA LYS A 240 14.32 -47.76 12.72
C LYS A 240 14.39 -48.98 11.79
N LEU A 241 14.10 -48.83 10.50
CA LEU A 241 14.20 -49.91 9.52
C LEU A 241 15.64 -50.39 9.35
N LEU A 242 16.61 -49.47 9.26
CA LEU A 242 18.03 -49.79 9.20
C LEU A 242 18.49 -50.58 10.44
N PHE A 243 18.06 -50.15 11.63
CA PHE A 243 18.38 -50.86 12.87
C PHE A 243 17.81 -52.30 12.89
N ILE A 244 16.58 -52.48 12.41
CA ILE A 244 15.97 -53.81 12.28
C ILE A 244 16.74 -54.67 11.26
N GLY A 245 17.19 -54.07 10.15
CA GLY A 245 18.05 -54.72 9.15
C GLY A 245 19.37 -55.20 9.76
N LEU A 246 20.12 -54.28 10.39
CA LEU A 246 21.38 -54.58 11.09
C LEU A 246 21.23 -55.69 12.12
N ARG A 247 20.14 -55.69 12.89
CA ARG A 247 19.87 -56.75 13.87
C ARG A 247 19.71 -58.11 13.20
N ARG A 248 18.98 -58.18 12.08
CA ARG A 248 18.84 -59.43 11.31
C ARG A 248 20.18 -59.92 10.78
N ASP A 249 21.02 -59.02 10.28
CA ASP A 249 22.35 -59.36 9.76
C ASP A 249 23.27 -59.87 10.87
N VAL A 250 23.27 -59.22 12.04
CA VAL A 250 24.04 -59.68 13.21
C VAL A 250 23.54 -61.05 13.68
N ASP A 251 22.22 -61.24 13.77
CA ASP A 251 21.64 -62.52 14.15
C ASP A 251 22.06 -63.63 13.17
N ALA A 252 22.09 -63.35 11.86
CA ALA A 252 22.57 -64.28 10.84
C ALA A 252 24.05 -64.65 11.05
N VAL A 253 24.94 -63.66 11.22
CA VAL A 253 26.37 -63.89 11.48
C VAL A 253 26.60 -64.68 12.76
N VAL A 254 25.81 -64.45 13.81
CA VAL A 254 25.90 -65.21 15.06
C VAL A 254 25.52 -66.68 14.84
N GLN A 255 24.48 -66.96 14.05
CA GLN A 255 24.11 -68.34 13.72
C GLN A 255 25.18 -69.02 12.88
N GLU A 256 25.73 -68.34 11.87
CA GLU A 256 26.85 -68.85 11.07
C GLU A 256 28.09 -69.15 11.93
N ARG A 257 28.40 -68.29 12.90
CA ARG A 257 29.53 -68.54 13.80
C ARG A 257 29.30 -69.75 14.72
N ARG A 258 28.04 -69.98 15.15
CA ARG A 258 27.68 -71.17 15.93
C ARG A 258 27.79 -72.44 15.11
N THR A 259 27.35 -72.43 13.86
CA THR A 259 27.47 -73.60 12.97
C THR A 259 28.94 -73.90 12.67
N ILE A 260 29.78 -72.88 12.42
CA ILE A 260 31.23 -73.05 12.29
C ILE A 260 31.82 -73.68 13.55
N GLY A 261 31.50 -73.17 14.74
CA GLY A 261 32.02 -73.74 16.00
C GLY A 261 31.59 -75.18 16.27
N GLN A 262 30.36 -75.56 15.87
CA GLN A 262 29.89 -76.95 15.94
C GLN A 262 30.70 -77.85 15.00
N LEU A 263 30.90 -77.41 13.74
CA LEU A 263 31.69 -78.14 12.75
C LEU A 263 33.16 -78.29 13.17
N GLU A 264 33.76 -77.24 13.75
CA GLU A 264 35.11 -77.30 14.31
C GLU A 264 35.21 -78.32 15.46
N GLY A 265 34.20 -78.37 16.33
CA GLY A 265 34.10 -79.37 17.39
C GLY A 265 33.98 -80.81 16.86
N GLU A 266 33.18 -81.02 15.81
CA GLU A 266 33.07 -82.31 15.12
C GLU A 266 34.40 -82.72 14.47
N ILE A 267 35.08 -81.79 13.79
CA ILE A 267 36.41 -82.03 13.22
C ILE A 267 37.43 -82.40 14.31
N ALA A 268 37.42 -81.69 15.44
CA ALA A 268 38.28 -82.00 16.58
C ALA A 268 37.99 -83.40 17.16
N ALA A 269 36.73 -83.79 17.29
CA ALA A 269 36.35 -85.13 17.74
C ALA A 269 36.79 -86.22 16.75
N LEU A 270 36.60 -86.00 15.45
CA LEU A 270 37.00 -86.93 14.39
C LEU A 270 38.53 -87.06 14.30
N THR A 271 39.27 -85.97 14.46
CA THR A 271 40.75 -85.99 14.49
C THR A 271 41.29 -86.67 15.74
N ALA A 272 40.66 -86.50 16.91
CA ALA A 272 40.99 -87.25 18.12
C ALA A 272 40.72 -88.75 17.96
N GLN A 273 39.59 -89.13 17.34
CA GLN A 273 39.31 -90.54 16.99
C GLN A 273 40.37 -91.10 16.05
N ARG A 274 40.80 -90.32 15.05
CA ARG A 274 41.85 -90.72 14.11
C ARG A 274 43.20 -90.90 14.81
N GLN A 275 43.58 -90.00 15.71
CA GLN A 275 44.82 -90.11 16.49
C GLN A 275 44.79 -91.33 17.43
N ALA A 276 43.65 -91.63 18.06
CA ALA A 276 43.47 -92.86 18.83
C ALA A 276 43.62 -94.12 17.96
N HIS A 277 43.17 -94.06 16.71
CA HIS A 277 43.35 -95.13 15.72
C HIS A 277 44.80 -95.26 15.20
N ASP A 278 45.51 -94.15 15.03
CA ASP A 278 46.91 -94.12 14.57
C ASP A 278 47.92 -94.55 15.65
N VAL A 279 47.63 -94.33 16.94
CA VAL A 279 48.43 -94.92 18.05
C VAL A 279 48.38 -96.45 18.02
N HIS A 280 47.31 -97.04 17.46
CA HIS A 280 47.19 -98.49 17.23
C HIS A 280 47.98 -99.01 16.01
N ARG A 281 48.57 -98.13 15.18
CA ARG A 281 49.31 -98.48 13.95
C ARG A 281 50.81 -98.11 13.97
N ARG A 282 51.46 -98.10 15.15
CA ARG A 282 52.94 -98.22 15.19
C ARG A 282 53.34 -99.69 14.96
N TRP A 283 53.51 -100.09 13.71
CA TRP A 283 54.07 -101.40 13.32
C TRP A 283 55.62 -101.37 13.23
N PRO A 284 56.33 -102.48 13.48
CA PRO A 284 57.79 -102.54 13.49
C PRO A 284 58.40 -102.51 12.08
N ARG A 285 59.63 -101.97 11.99
CA ARG A 285 60.53 -102.01 10.81
C ARG A 285 60.62 -103.42 10.21
N VAL A 286 60.43 -103.53 8.89
CA VAL A 286 61.27 -104.42 8.07
C VAL A 286 61.68 -103.70 6.79
N SER A 287 62.97 -103.42 6.76
CA SER A 287 63.80 -103.06 5.62
C SER A 287 63.69 -104.10 4.49
N ARG A 288 63.53 -103.65 3.25
CA ARG A 288 64.22 -104.27 2.11
C ARG A 288 64.65 -103.19 1.12
N SER A 289 65.96 -103.07 1.03
CA SER A 289 66.75 -102.29 0.10
C SER A 289 66.37 -102.56 -1.35
N PHE A 290 66.07 -101.51 -2.11
CA PHE A 290 66.30 -101.49 -3.54
C PHE A 290 66.92 -100.14 -3.90
N SER A 291 68.24 -100.17 -4.07
CA SER A 291 69.00 -99.07 -4.65
C SER A 291 68.81 -99.10 -6.15
N ILE A 292 68.51 -97.95 -6.76
CA ILE A 292 69.17 -97.50 -8.00
C ILE A 292 69.17 -95.98 -7.99
N SER A 293 70.36 -95.48 -8.30
CA SER A 293 70.82 -94.10 -8.33
C SER A 293 70.38 -93.36 -9.60
N THR A 294 70.73 -92.07 -9.64
CA THR A 294 70.82 -91.15 -10.80
C THR A 294 69.50 -90.60 -11.36
N MET A 295 69.35 -89.31 -11.71
CA MET A 295 70.15 -88.08 -11.63
C MET A 295 69.27 -86.96 -12.28
N TRP A 296 69.54 -85.69 -11.95
CA TRP A 296 69.16 -84.44 -12.68
C TRP A 296 67.72 -83.94 -12.45
N SER A 297 67.49 -82.84 -11.74
CA SER A 297 67.88 -81.42 -11.91
C SER A 297 66.93 -80.60 -12.80
N THR A 298 66.52 -79.47 -12.20
CA THR A 298 66.23 -78.15 -12.82
C THR A 298 64.87 -77.87 -13.50
N SER A 299 64.09 -77.06 -12.78
CA SER A 299 63.66 -75.69 -13.13
C SER A 299 62.52 -75.41 -14.13
N ARG A 300 61.62 -74.53 -13.63
CA ARG A 300 60.79 -73.50 -14.34
C ARG A 300 59.69 -74.06 -15.27
N GLY A 301 58.50 -73.49 -15.37
CA GLY A 301 58.02 -72.14 -15.05
C GLY A 301 56.48 -72.04 -15.18
N PRO A 302 55.92 -70.82 -15.33
CA PRO A 302 54.64 -70.41 -14.74
C PRO A 302 53.49 -70.26 -15.75
N TRP A 303 52.25 -70.21 -15.23
CA TRP A 303 51.14 -69.35 -15.68
C TRP A 303 50.31 -68.96 -14.46
#